data_AF-A0A661HGE9-F1
#
_entry.id   AF-A0A661HGE9-F1
#
_cell.length_a   1.000
_cell.length_b   1.000
_cell.length_c   1.000
_cell.angle_alpha   90.00
_cell.angle_beta   90.00
_cell.angle_gamma   90.00
#
_symmetry.space_group_name_H-M   'P 1'
#
loop_
_entity.id
_entity.type
_entity.pdbx_description
1 polymer ?
#
loop_
_entity_poly.entity_id
_entity_poly.type
_entity_poly.pdbx_seq_one_letter_code
_entity_poly.pdbx_strand_id
1 'polypeptide(L)'
;VVRNELVVALGDILIVTEADLGSGSMRSVAYALEMGKEIWVLPQRLDESLATNKLLSEGKAFAIHNIESFASRFGTAVADDRIKDDFFYFCQTSPTLEESVKVFGARVYEAELEEIITIRNGIVNLA
;
A
#
# COMPACT_ATOMS: atom_id res chain seq x y z
N VAL A 1 -5.81 -13.10 25.70
CA VAL A 1 -7.05 -12.35 25.41
C VAL A 1 -6.79 -10.85 25.35
N VAL A 2 -6.11 -10.25 26.33
CA VAL A 2 -5.83 -8.80 26.45
C VAL A 2 -4.96 -8.20 25.32
N ARG A 3 -4.09 -9.00 24.67
CA ARG A 3 -3.16 -8.48 23.64
C ARG A 3 -3.87 -7.82 22.45
N ASN A 4 -4.91 -8.45 21.89
CA ASN A 4 -5.57 -7.93 20.69
C ASN A 4 -6.32 -6.64 20.98
N GLU A 5 -6.92 -6.55 22.16
CA GLU A 5 -7.57 -5.34 22.64
C GLU A 5 -6.57 -4.18 22.73
N LEU A 6 -5.39 -4.41 23.32
CA LEU A 6 -4.34 -3.39 23.38
C LEU A 6 -3.85 -2.94 22.00
N VAL A 7 -3.65 -3.88 21.07
CA VAL A 7 -3.25 -3.54 19.69
C VAL A 7 -4.30 -2.66 19.02
N VAL A 8 -5.57 -3.00 19.16
CA VAL A 8 -6.68 -2.22 18.58
C VAL A 8 -6.80 -0.87 19.27
N ALA A 9 -6.67 -0.82 20.60
CA ALA A 9 -6.77 0.40 21.38
C ALA A 9 -5.71 1.44 20.97
N LEU A 10 -4.48 1.00 20.71
CA LEU A 10 -3.36 1.88 20.36
C LEU A 10 -3.42 2.46 18.94
N GLY A 11 -4.06 1.80 17.98
CA GLY A 11 -4.15 2.28 16.60
C GLY A 11 -5.40 3.12 16.35
N ASP A 12 -5.34 4.22 15.61
CA ASP A 12 -6.50 5.09 15.34
C ASP A 12 -7.60 4.39 14.52
N ILE A 13 -7.18 3.49 13.63
CA ILE A 13 -8.05 2.71 12.74
C ILE A 13 -7.64 1.23 12.76
N LEU A 14 -8.54 0.34 12.32
CA LEU A 14 -8.26 -1.08 12.14
C LEU A 14 -8.38 -1.46 10.66
N ILE A 15 -7.34 -2.08 10.10
CA ILE A 15 -7.40 -2.69 8.76
C ILE A 15 -7.42 -4.21 8.91
N VAL A 16 -8.40 -4.88 8.30
CA VAL A 16 -8.49 -6.34 8.23
C VAL A 16 -8.37 -6.78 6.77
N THR A 17 -7.22 -7.32 6.40
CA THR A 17 -6.92 -7.72 5.03
C THR A 17 -7.71 -8.95 4.59
N GLU A 18 -7.84 -9.93 5.49
CA GLU A 18 -8.55 -11.17 5.26
C GLU A 18 -9.02 -11.77 6.59
N ALA A 19 -10.24 -12.31 6.63
CA ALA A 19 -10.77 -13.01 7.78
C ALA A 19 -11.99 -13.87 7.42
N ASP A 20 -11.99 -15.10 7.93
CA ASP A 20 -13.15 -15.99 7.92
C ASP A 20 -14.02 -15.84 9.17
N LEU A 21 -15.26 -16.31 9.05
CA LEU A 21 -16.21 -16.33 10.17
C LEU A 21 -15.64 -17.15 11.33
N GLY A 22 -15.71 -16.61 12.55
CA GLY A 22 -15.16 -17.27 13.74
C GLY A 22 -13.62 -17.23 13.86
N SER A 23 -12.91 -16.59 12.93
CA SER A 23 -11.47 -16.41 13.01
C SER A 23 -11.04 -15.54 14.20
N GLY A 24 -9.79 -15.67 14.62
CA GLY A 24 -9.21 -14.86 15.69
C GLY A 24 -9.22 -13.35 15.40
N SER A 25 -9.19 -12.97 14.11
CA SER A 25 -9.27 -11.58 13.65
C SER A 25 -10.60 -10.92 14.04
N MET A 26 -11.69 -11.69 14.11
CA MET A 26 -13.01 -11.15 14.49
C MET A 26 -13.08 -10.66 15.93
N ARG A 27 -12.15 -11.09 16.80
CA ARG A 27 -12.01 -10.52 18.14
C ARG A 27 -11.51 -9.08 18.07
N SER A 28 -10.53 -8.80 17.23
CA SER A 28 -10.02 -7.44 17.02
C SER A 28 -11.10 -6.54 16.41
N VAL A 29 -11.89 -7.07 15.48
CA VAL A 29 -13.06 -6.38 14.91
C VAL A 29 -14.08 -6.02 16.01
N ALA A 30 -14.41 -6.95 16.90
CA ALA A 30 -15.34 -6.69 17.99
C ALA A 30 -14.85 -5.54 18.90
N TYR A 31 -13.56 -5.56 19.27
CA TYR A 31 -12.96 -4.46 20.05
C TYR A 31 -13.00 -3.13 19.29
N ALA A 32 -12.70 -3.12 17.98
CA ALA A 32 -12.73 -1.89 17.19
C ALA A 32 -14.15 -1.29 17.11
N LEU A 33 -15.16 -2.13 16.93
CA LEU A 33 -16.56 -1.70 16.94
C LEU A 33 -16.98 -1.14 18.32
N GLU A 34 -16.60 -1.81 19.41
CA GLU A 34 -16.87 -1.36 20.78
C GLU A 34 -16.19 -0.03 21.08
N MET A 35 -14.97 0.18 20.58
CA MET A 35 -14.20 1.41 20.72
C MET A 35 -14.59 2.51 19.71
N GLY A 36 -15.54 2.26 18.81
CA GLY A 36 -15.96 3.22 17.79
C GLY A 36 -14.88 3.55 16.75
N LYS A 37 -13.91 2.67 16.54
CA LYS A 37 -12.82 2.86 15.56
C LYS A 37 -13.30 2.56 14.15
N GLU A 38 -12.79 3.31 13.17
CA GLU A 38 -13.02 2.99 11.76
C GLU A 38 -12.39 1.65 11.40
N ILE A 39 -13.15 0.81 10.68
CA ILE A 39 -12.68 -0.49 10.19
C ILE A 39 -12.62 -0.43 8.67
N TRP A 40 -11.48 -0.86 8.13
CA TRP A 40 -11.21 -0.92 6.70
C TRP A 40 -10.85 -2.34 6.29
N VAL A 41 -11.30 -2.77 5.11
CA VAL A 41 -11.02 -4.10 4.57
C VAL A 41 -10.62 -4.04 3.10
N LEU A 42 -9.96 -5.08 2.61
CA LEU A 42 -9.71 -5.23 1.18
C LEU A 42 -10.95 -5.78 0.47
N PRO A 43 -11.25 -5.35 -0.77
CA PRO A 43 -12.21 -6.02 -1.62
C PRO A 43 -11.76 -7.45 -1.90
N GLN A 44 -12.61 -8.42 -1.58
CA GLN A 44 -12.34 -9.85 -1.77
C GLN A 44 -13.39 -10.45 -2.70
N ARG A 45 -13.09 -11.59 -3.34
CA ARG A 45 -14.08 -12.25 -4.21
C ARG A 45 -15.24 -12.79 -3.38
N LEU A 46 -16.35 -13.10 -4.07
CA LEU A 46 -17.42 -13.86 -3.45
C LEU A 46 -16.87 -15.20 -2.96
N ASP A 47 -17.37 -15.64 -1.80
CA ASP A 47 -16.95 -16.86 -1.09
C ASP A 47 -15.50 -16.88 -0.57
N GLU A 48 -14.73 -15.80 -0.76
CA GLU A 48 -13.45 -15.57 -0.08
C GLU A 48 -13.65 -14.62 1.11
N SER A 49 -12.83 -14.78 2.15
CA SER A 49 -12.75 -13.86 3.30
C SER A 49 -14.14 -13.48 3.86
N LEU A 50 -14.92 -14.50 4.19
CA LEU A 50 -16.36 -14.38 4.45
C LEU A 50 -16.71 -13.33 5.52
N ALA A 51 -15.84 -13.14 6.51
CA ALA A 51 -16.09 -12.17 7.57
C ALA A 51 -15.87 -10.73 7.09
N THR A 52 -14.86 -10.46 6.28
CA THR A 52 -14.63 -9.11 5.74
C THR A 52 -15.75 -8.68 4.79
N ASN A 53 -16.21 -9.61 3.93
CA ASN A 53 -17.35 -9.37 3.05
C ASN A 53 -18.64 -9.12 3.84
N LYS A 54 -18.83 -9.84 4.95
CA LYS A 54 -19.95 -9.60 5.88
C LYS A 54 -19.87 -8.23 6.55
N LEU A 55 -18.68 -7.77 6.95
CA LEU A 55 -18.52 -6.43 7.53
C LEU A 55 -18.89 -5.32 6.54
N LEU A 56 -18.54 -5.48 5.26
CA LEU A 56 -18.95 -4.57 4.20
C LEU A 56 -20.46 -4.58 4.00
N SER A 57 -21.08 -5.76 3.90
CA SER A 57 -22.53 -5.86 3.65
C SER A 57 -23.38 -5.33 4.81
N GLU A 58 -22.86 -5.40 6.05
CA GLU A 58 -23.50 -4.84 7.24
C GLU A 58 -23.20 -3.35 7.45
N GLY A 59 -22.40 -2.71 6.58
CA GLY A 59 -22.01 -1.30 6.71
C GLY A 59 -21.10 -1.03 7.92
N LYS A 60 -20.41 -2.06 8.43
CA LYS A 60 -19.53 -1.99 9.61
C LYS A 60 -18.07 -1.75 9.26
N ALA A 61 -17.72 -1.79 7.97
CA ALA A 61 -16.40 -1.48 7.48
C ALA A 61 -16.47 -0.77 6.12
N PHE A 62 -15.38 -0.10 5.76
CA PHE A 62 -15.16 0.52 4.46
C PHE A 62 -14.20 -0.30 3.61
N ALA A 63 -14.42 -0.32 2.30
CA ALA A 63 -13.53 -1.02 1.37
C ALA A 63 -12.39 -0.12 0.89
N ILE A 64 -11.16 -0.63 0.91
CA ILE A 64 -9.99 0.02 0.31
C ILE A 64 -9.95 -0.33 -1.19
N HIS A 65 -10.61 0.47 -2.03
CA HIS A 65 -10.62 0.25 -3.48
C HIS A 65 -9.35 0.74 -4.19
N ASN A 66 -8.67 1.72 -3.60
CA ASN A 66 -7.42 2.28 -4.13
C ASN A 66 -6.48 2.54 -2.95
N ILE A 67 -5.34 1.84 -2.94
CA ILE A 67 -4.38 1.87 -1.84
C ILE A 67 -3.77 3.27 -1.67
N GLU A 68 -3.39 3.92 -2.77
CA GLU A 68 -2.80 5.27 -2.75
C GLU A 68 -3.77 6.30 -2.16
N SER A 69 -5.02 6.28 -2.61
CA SER A 69 -6.06 7.19 -2.12
C SER A 69 -6.32 6.98 -0.63
N PHE A 70 -6.37 5.72 -0.18
CA PHE A 70 -6.51 5.41 1.25
C PHE A 70 -5.28 5.85 2.06
N ALA A 71 -4.07 5.53 1.60
CA ALA A 71 -2.82 5.84 2.29
C ALA A 71 -2.60 7.35 2.39
N SER A 72 -2.98 8.12 1.37
CA SER A 72 -2.87 9.59 1.35
C SER A 72 -3.65 10.31 2.45
N ARG A 73 -4.59 9.62 3.11
CA ARG A 73 -5.30 10.15 4.30
C ARG A 73 -4.38 10.26 5.53
N PHE A 74 -3.25 9.57 5.53
CA PHE A 74 -2.34 9.45 6.67
C PHE A 74 -0.98 10.05 6.34
N GLY A 75 -0.41 10.72 7.33
CA GLY A 75 0.87 11.41 7.19
C GLY A 75 0.81 12.60 6.25
N THR A 76 1.99 13.14 5.94
CA THR A 76 2.16 14.10 4.86
C THR A 76 2.84 13.35 3.73
N ALA A 77 2.22 13.30 2.55
CA ALA A 77 2.93 12.85 1.37
C ALA A 77 4.20 13.70 1.26
N VAL A 78 5.37 13.06 1.30
CA VAL A 78 6.60 13.75 0.93
C VAL A 78 6.33 14.32 -0.44
N ALA A 79 6.56 15.62 -0.63
CA ALA A 79 6.39 16.25 -1.94
C ALA A 79 7.18 15.42 -2.95
N ASP A 80 6.46 14.70 -3.80
CA ASP A 80 7.06 13.86 -4.82
C ASP A 80 7.42 14.77 -5.97
N ASP A 81 8.45 15.60 -5.74
CA ASP A 81 8.98 16.58 -6.69
C ASP A 81 9.66 15.91 -7.90
N ARG A 82 9.68 14.58 -7.92
CA ARG A 82 10.21 13.79 -9.04
C ARG A 82 9.31 13.98 -10.25
N ILE A 83 9.95 14.28 -11.38
CA ILE A 83 9.29 14.40 -12.67
C ILE A 83 8.80 13.01 -13.10
N LYS A 84 7.47 12.82 -13.13
CA LYS A 84 6.82 11.56 -13.54
C LYS A 84 6.62 11.50 -15.05
N ASP A 85 7.72 11.50 -15.79
CA ASP A 85 7.70 11.37 -17.24
C ASP A 85 8.01 9.94 -17.70
N ASP A 86 8.10 9.74 -19.02
CA ASP A 86 8.32 8.41 -19.62
C ASP A 86 9.59 7.74 -19.09
N PHE A 87 10.61 8.51 -18.72
CA PHE A 87 11.84 7.98 -18.13
C PHE A 87 11.59 7.43 -16.72
N PHE A 88 10.87 8.16 -15.87
CA PHE A 88 10.51 7.69 -14.54
C PHE A 88 9.73 6.37 -14.60
N TYR A 89 8.71 6.28 -15.46
CA TYR A 89 7.93 5.05 -15.62
C TYR A 89 8.73 3.91 -16.23
N PHE A 90 9.64 4.20 -17.17
CA PHE A 90 10.54 3.20 -17.72
C PHE A 90 11.49 2.64 -16.66
N CYS A 91 12.07 3.49 -15.81
CA CYS A 91 12.96 3.05 -14.74
C CYS A 91 12.26 2.21 -13.65
N GLN A 92 10.93 2.31 -13.49
CA GLN A 92 10.17 1.44 -12.60
C GLN A 92 10.19 -0.04 -13.01
N THR A 93 10.47 -0.35 -14.28
CA THR A 93 10.51 -1.74 -14.76
C THR A 93 11.85 -2.43 -14.51
N SER A 94 12.75 -1.78 -13.75
CA SER A 94 14.12 -2.25 -13.50
C SER A 94 14.88 -2.65 -14.78
N PRO A 95 14.94 -1.78 -15.81
CA PRO A 95 15.59 -2.06 -17.08
C PRO A 95 17.11 -2.18 -16.90
N THR A 96 17.75 -2.83 -17.88
CA THR A 96 19.22 -2.87 -17.93
C THR A 96 19.78 -1.49 -18.32
N LEU A 97 21.04 -1.24 -17.96
CA LEU A 97 21.76 -0.04 -18.38
C LEU A 97 21.78 0.11 -19.91
N GLU A 98 22.00 -1.00 -20.62
CA GLU A 98 22.04 -1.01 -22.09
C GLU A 98 20.70 -0.59 -22.70
N GLU A 99 19.59 -1.16 -22.23
CA GLU A 99 18.24 -0.77 -22.67
C GLU A 99 17.94 0.69 -22.35
N SER A 100 18.33 1.15 -21.16
CA SER A 100 18.10 2.52 -20.71
C SER A 100 18.86 3.53 -21.57
N VAL A 101 20.15 3.28 -21.84
CA VAL A 101 20.99 4.16 -22.68
C VAL A 101 20.51 4.15 -24.12
N LYS A 102 20.01 3.01 -24.62
CA LYS A 102 19.44 2.92 -25.97
C LYS A 102 18.20 3.81 -26.15
N VAL A 103 17.37 3.94 -25.11
CA VAL A 103 16.12 4.71 -25.18
C VAL A 103 16.33 6.18 -24.79
N PHE A 104 17.12 6.45 -23.75
CA PHE A 104 17.24 7.79 -23.15
C PHE A 104 18.63 8.43 -23.25
N GLY A 105 19.63 7.72 -23.77
CA GLY A 105 20.95 8.25 -24.04
C GLY A 105 21.66 8.81 -22.81
N ALA A 106 22.20 10.03 -22.93
CA ALA A 106 22.98 10.69 -21.89
C ALA A 106 22.17 10.97 -20.60
N ARG A 107 20.84 11.10 -20.72
CA ARG A 107 19.95 11.35 -19.58
C ARG A 107 20.09 10.30 -18.48
N VAL A 108 20.42 9.05 -18.82
CA VAL A 108 20.63 7.98 -17.82
C VAL A 108 21.78 8.35 -16.88
N TYR A 109 22.88 8.85 -17.42
CA TYR A 109 24.05 9.22 -16.61
C TYR A 109 23.83 10.52 -15.85
N GLU A 110 23.13 11.49 -16.46
CA GLU A 110 22.71 12.72 -15.77
C GLU A 110 21.83 12.39 -14.56
N ALA A 111 20.84 11.53 -14.73
CA ALA A 111 19.93 11.10 -13.68
C ALA A 111 20.64 10.29 -12.57
N GLU A 112 21.69 9.54 -12.89
CA GLU A 112 22.52 8.89 -11.86
C GLU A 112 23.31 9.91 -11.04
N LEU A 113 23.89 10.92 -11.70
CA LEU A 113 24.63 12.00 -11.03
C LEU A 113 23.74 12.88 -10.16
N GLU A 114 22.49 13.07 -10.57
CA GLU A 114 21.46 13.81 -9.81
C GLU A 114 20.81 12.96 -8.70
N GLU A 115 21.26 11.72 -8.48
CA GLU A 115 20.69 10.79 -7.50
C GLU A 115 19.19 10.52 -7.74
N ILE A 116 18.73 10.61 -8.98
CA ILE A 116 17.35 10.24 -9.39
C ILE A 116 17.25 8.74 -9.60
N ILE A 117 18.33 8.12 -10.09
CA ILE A 117 18.46 6.67 -10.27
C ILE A 117 19.79 6.17 -9.70
N THR A 118 19.88 4.86 -9.48
CA THR A 118 21.12 4.16 -9.16
C THR A 118 21.33 2.99 -10.11
N ILE A 119 22.57 2.82 -10.58
CA ILE A 119 22.96 1.67 -11.40
C ILE A 119 23.69 0.67 -10.54
N ARG A 120 23.10 -0.53 -10.35
CA ARG A 120 23.72 -1.62 -9.58
C ARG A 120 23.69 -2.90 -10.38
N ASN A 121 24.84 -3.54 -10.54
CA ASN A 121 25.00 -4.78 -11.32
C ASN A 121 24.41 -4.65 -12.75
N GLY A 122 24.51 -3.46 -13.36
CA GLY A 122 23.97 -3.20 -14.69
C GLY A 122 22.45 -3.00 -14.76
N ILE A 123 21.75 -2.93 -13.62
CA ILE A 123 20.31 -2.65 -13.53
C ILE A 123 20.08 -1.22 -13.03
N VAL A 124 19.21 -0.50 -13.71
CA VAL A 124 18.76 0.84 -13.33
C VAL A 124 17.61 0.72 -12.33
N ASN A 125 17.72 1.41 -11.19
CA ASN A 125 16.67 1.51 -10.20
C ASN A 125 16.40 2.98 -9.88
N LEU A 126 15.16 3.34 -9.60
CA LEU A 126 14.86 4.64 -8.99
C LEU A 126 15.54 4.73 -7.62
N ALA A 127 16.15 5.88 -7.33
CA ALA A 127 16.82 6.15 -6.06
C ALA A 127 15.82 6.37 -4.91
#